data_AF-A0A1I7EQZ8-F1
#
_entry.id   AF-A0A1I7EQZ8-F1
#
_cell.length_a   1.000
_cell.length_b   1.000
_cell.length_c   1.000
_cell.angle_alpha   90.00
_cell.angle_beta   90.00
_cell.angle_gamma   90.00
#
_symmetry.space_group_name_H-M   'P 1'
#
loop_
_entity.id
_entity.type
_entity.pdbx_description
1 polymer ?
#
loop_
_entity_poly.entity_id
_entity_poly.type
_entity_poly.pdbx_seq_one_letter_code
_entity_poly.pdbx_strand_id
1 'polypeptide(L)'
;MNLEILDWANSHHVLGPIAQLTAALFAFLAVILSQIMQGARAKKDINARFDIFERDSAKKSQFDRRKERLEKAEEIFLELKQAYASAEVGRNAWQSVEGENEERRGKLEAALSEHYRMIGENRQRRFKVQMLAAVYFPEFKQSLLRWTDLEQQCDSVKAAVETAIDLSTSVNFVEIDAATFLLIELVLYLDSICQEIAEYAISA
;
A
#
# COMPACT_ATOMS: atom_id res chain seq x y z
N MET A 1 -22.55 -63.07 -59.70
CA MET A 1 -23.43 -62.63 -58.60
C MET A 1 -23.56 -61.10 -58.45
N ASN A 2 -22.58 -60.28 -58.85
CA ASN A 2 -22.71 -58.81 -58.76
C ASN A 2 -23.47 -58.15 -59.94
N LEU A 3 -23.55 -58.79 -61.11
CA LEU A 3 -24.21 -58.23 -62.31
C LEU A 3 -25.74 -58.36 -62.28
N GLU A 4 -26.28 -59.48 -61.80
CA GLU A 4 -27.74 -59.71 -61.73
C GLU A 4 -28.44 -58.76 -60.74
N ILE A 5 -27.78 -58.44 -59.63
CA ILE A 5 -28.30 -57.49 -58.63
C ILE A 5 -28.28 -56.06 -59.19
N LEU A 6 -27.27 -55.72 -59.99
CA LEU A 6 -27.16 -54.41 -60.65
C LEU A 6 -28.20 -54.25 -61.76
N ASP A 7 -28.42 -55.28 -62.58
CA ASP A 7 -29.46 -55.28 -63.62
C ASP A 7 -30.87 -55.26 -63.02
N TRP A 8 -31.09 -55.98 -61.91
CA TRP A 8 -32.35 -55.91 -61.17
C TRP A 8 -32.60 -54.50 -60.58
N ALA A 9 -31.58 -53.90 -59.97
CA ALA A 9 -31.69 -52.56 -59.37
C ALA A 9 -31.84 -51.46 -60.42
N ASN A 10 -31.27 -51.63 -61.61
CA ASN A 10 -31.40 -50.71 -62.73
C ASN A 10 -32.78 -50.83 -63.42
N SER A 11 -33.25 -52.06 -63.66
CA SER A 11 -34.58 -52.34 -64.27
C SER A 11 -35.76 -51.90 -63.40
N HIS A 12 -35.59 -51.84 -62.07
CA HIS A 12 -36.61 -51.33 -61.14
C HIS A 12 -36.37 -49.86 -60.72
N HIS A 13 -35.48 -49.13 -61.39
CA HIS A 13 -35.13 -47.73 -61.12
C HIS A 13 -34.70 -47.42 -59.66
N VAL A 14 -34.16 -48.40 -58.95
CA VAL A 14 -33.85 -48.31 -57.51
C VAL A 14 -32.47 -47.66 -57.26
N LEU A 15 -31.58 -47.69 -58.25
CA LEU A 15 -30.21 -47.13 -58.14
C LEU A 15 -30.18 -45.62 -57.92
N GLY A 16 -31.07 -44.86 -58.58
CA GLY A 16 -31.16 -43.39 -58.40
C GLY A 16 -31.53 -42.99 -56.97
N PRO A 17 -32.64 -43.53 -56.41
CA PRO A 17 -33.00 -43.34 -55.01
C PRO A 17 -31.92 -43.79 -54.02
N ILE A 18 -31.25 -44.93 -54.25
CA ILE A 18 -30.16 -45.41 -53.37
C ILE A 18 -28.96 -44.45 -53.41
N ALA A 19 -28.57 -43.96 -54.59
CA ALA A 19 -27.49 -42.98 -54.72
C ALA A 19 -27.84 -41.65 -54.03
N GLN A 20 -29.08 -41.17 -54.15
CA GLN A 20 -29.56 -39.99 -53.44
C GLN A 20 -29.56 -40.17 -51.93
N LEU A 21 -29.99 -41.34 -51.44
CA LEU A 21 -30.00 -41.67 -50.01
C LEU A 21 -28.57 -41.75 -49.44
N THR A 22 -27.65 -42.33 -50.21
CA THR A 22 -26.23 -42.43 -49.85
C THR A 22 -25.57 -41.05 -49.84
N ALA A 23 -25.83 -40.21 -50.85
CA ALA A 23 -25.34 -38.84 -50.89
C ALA A 23 -25.88 -37.98 -49.74
N ALA A 24 -27.16 -38.13 -49.40
CA ALA A 24 -27.78 -37.45 -48.26
C ALA A 24 -27.14 -37.88 -46.93
N LEU A 25 -26.83 -39.17 -46.75
CA LEU A 25 -26.11 -39.68 -45.58
C LEU A 25 -24.70 -39.08 -45.46
N PHE A 26 -23.94 -39.03 -46.56
CA PHE A 26 -22.61 -38.41 -46.56
C PHE A 26 -22.66 -36.91 -46.30
N ALA A 27 -23.63 -36.19 -46.87
CA ALA A 27 -23.83 -34.78 -46.61
C ALA A 27 -24.18 -34.52 -45.14
N PHE A 28 -25.06 -35.34 -44.55
CA PHE A 28 -25.43 -35.26 -43.14
C PHE A 28 -24.22 -35.52 -42.23
N LEU A 29 -23.41 -36.54 -42.54
CA LEU A 29 -22.17 -36.83 -41.82
C LEU A 29 -21.17 -35.67 -41.90
N ALA A 30 -20.99 -35.08 -43.08
CA ALA A 30 -20.11 -33.93 -43.27
C ALA A 30 -20.58 -32.70 -42.48
N VAL A 31 -21.90 -32.46 -42.40
CA VAL A 31 -22.48 -31.39 -41.57
C VAL A 31 -22.21 -31.65 -40.10
N ILE A 32 -22.41 -32.87 -39.60
CA ILE A 32 -22.13 -33.23 -38.20
C ILE A 32 -20.65 -33.03 -37.87
N LEU A 33 -19.75 -33.54 -38.72
CA LEU A 33 -18.30 -33.39 -38.50
C LEU A 33 -17.89 -31.91 -38.53
N SER A 34 -18.45 -31.11 -39.44
CA SER A 34 -18.22 -29.67 -39.51
C SER A 34 -18.68 -28.97 -38.24
N GLN A 35 -19.88 -29.28 -37.73
CA GLN A 35 -20.41 -28.72 -36.48
C GLN A 35 -19.55 -29.10 -35.26
N ILE A 36 -19.08 -30.35 -35.17
CA ILE A 36 -18.17 -30.80 -34.11
C ILE A 36 -16.85 -30.05 -34.17
N MET A 37 -16.25 -29.91 -35.35
CA MET A 37 -14.99 -29.18 -35.54
C MET A 37 -15.14 -27.69 -35.24
N GLN A 38 -16.24 -27.06 -35.64
CA GLN A 38 -16.54 -25.67 -35.31
C GLN A 38 -16.74 -25.49 -33.80
N GLY A 39 -17.47 -26.39 -33.14
CA GLY A 39 -17.64 -26.39 -31.69
C GLY A 39 -16.32 -26.53 -30.93
N ALA A 40 -15.43 -27.42 -31.37
CA ALA A 40 -14.10 -27.58 -30.78
C ALA A 40 -13.22 -26.34 -30.95
N ARG A 41 -13.25 -25.70 -32.14
CA ARG A 41 -12.53 -24.44 -32.40
C ARG A 41 -13.09 -23.29 -31.56
N ALA A 42 -14.41 -23.16 -31.49
CA ALA A 42 -15.06 -22.14 -30.67
C ALA A 42 -14.70 -22.30 -29.19
N LYS A 43 -14.73 -23.52 -28.66
CA LYS A 43 -14.32 -23.80 -27.28
C LYS A 43 -12.86 -23.44 -27.03
N LYS A 44 -11.96 -23.75 -27.98
CA LYS A 44 -10.54 -23.38 -27.88
C LYS A 44 -10.33 -21.86 -27.93
N ASP A 45 -11.05 -21.14 -28.79
CA ASP A 45 -10.96 -19.68 -28.89
C ASP A 45 -11.52 -18.99 -27.63
N ILE A 46 -12.65 -19.49 -27.11
CA ILE A 46 -13.25 -19.01 -25.85
C ILE A 46 -12.27 -19.20 -24.69
N ASN A 47 -11.69 -20.40 -24.53
CA ASN A 47 -10.72 -20.65 -23.47
C ASN A 47 -9.48 -19.76 -23.60
N ALA A 48 -8.94 -19.57 -24.82
CA ALA A 48 -7.81 -18.68 -25.03
C ALA A 48 -8.13 -17.22 -24.66
N ARG A 49 -9.35 -16.75 -24.95
CA ARG A 49 -9.81 -15.41 -24.54
C ARG A 49 -9.97 -15.29 -23.03
N PHE A 50 -10.48 -16.32 -22.35
CA PHE A 50 -10.55 -16.37 -20.90
C PHE A 50 -9.15 -16.34 -20.27
N ASP A 51 -8.20 -17.12 -20.76
CA ASP A 51 -6.82 -17.12 -20.27
C ASP A 51 -6.15 -15.74 -20.43
N ILE A 52 -6.38 -15.06 -21.57
CA ILE A 52 -5.89 -13.69 -21.80
C ILE A 52 -6.56 -12.73 -20.81
N PHE A 53 -7.88 -12.84 -20.63
CA PHE A 53 -8.63 -11.99 -19.72
C PHE A 53 -8.21 -12.17 -18.25
N GLU A 54 -7.96 -13.40 -17.81
CA GLU A 54 -7.45 -13.69 -16.46
C GLU A 54 -6.05 -13.09 -16.26
N ARG A 55 -5.16 -13.22 -17.25
CA ARG A 55 -3.83 -12.62 -17.19
C ARG A 55 -3.88 -11.09 -17.13
N ASP A 56 -4.73 -10.48 -17.94
CA ASP A 56 -4.88 -9.02 -17.97
C ASP A 56 -5.56 -8.50 -16.69
N SER A 57 -6.53 -9.23 -16.15
CA SER A 57 -7.15 -8.94 -14.86
C SER A 57 -6.16 -9.05 -13.71
N ALA A 58 -5.32 -10.08 -13.69
CA ALA A 58 -4.27 -10.25 -12.68
C ALA A 58 -3.22 -9.13 -12.74
N LYS A 59 -2.76 -8.75 -13.95
CA LYS A 59 -1.85 -7.62 -14.15
C LYS A 59 -2.48 -6.30 -13.70
N LYS A 60 -3.74 -6.06 -14.05
CA LYS A 60 -4.47 -4.87 -13.64
C LYS A 60 -4.62 -4.82 -12.12
N SER A 61 -5.01 -5.92 -11.49
CA SER A 61 -5.11 -6.01 -10.03
C SER A 61 -3.77 -5.77 -9.33
N GLN A 62 -2.67 -6.30 -9.88
CA GLN A 62 -1.33 -6.05 -9.33
C GLN A 62 -0.91 -4.59 -9.49
N PHE A 63 -1.19 -3.97 -10.64
CA PHE A 63 -0.93 -2.55 -10.87
C PHE A 63 -1.76 -1.67 -9.94
N ASP A 64 -3.05 -1.96 -9.78
CA ASP A 64 -3.96 -1.22 -8.90
C ASP A 64 -3.49 -1.32 -7.44
N ARG A 65 -3.08 -2.51 -6.98
CA ARG A 65 -2.50 -2.70 -5.63
C ARG A 65 -1.20 -1.95 -5.44
N ARG A 66 -0.32 -1.94 -6.45
CA ARG A 66 0.95 -1.20 -6.38
C ARG A 66 0.70 0.31 -6.34
N LYS A 67 -0.21 0.80 -7.16
CA LYS A 67 -0.63 2.20 -7.18
C LYS A 67 -1.22 2.61 -5.83
N GLU A 68 -2.14 1.83 -5.28
CA GLU A 68 -2.72 2.08 -3.96
C GLU A 68 -1.63 2.10 -2.88
N ARG A 69 -0.70 1.14 -2.89
CA ARG A 69 0.42 1.10 -1.93
C ARG A 69 1.30 2.36 -2.03
N LEU A 70 1.60 2.85 -3.23
CA LEU A 70 2.36 4.09 -3.44
C LEU A 70 1.60 5.34 -2.95
N GLU A 71 0.30 5.43 -3.23
CA GLU A 71 -0.57 6.51 -2.71
C GLU A 71 -0.56 6.53 -1.18
N LYS A 72 -0.54 5.35 -0.54
CA LYS A 72 -0.44 5.24 0.93
C LYS A 72 0.95 5.54 1.48
N ALA A 73 2.01 5.22 0.74
CA ALA A 73 3.37 5.65 1.10
C ALA A 73 3.47 7.18 1.09
N GLU A 74 2.93 7.83 0.06
CA GLU A 74 2.90 9.30 -0.04
C GLU A 74 2.11 9.91 1.11
N GLU A 75 0.94 9.35 1.44
CA GLU A 75 0.13 9.80 2.58
C GLU A 75 0.92 9.72 3.90
N ILE A 76 1.63 8.62 4.16
CA ILE A 76 2.47 8.48 5.36
C ILE A 76 3.62 9.51 5.34
N PHE A 77 4.29 9.67 4.20
CA PHE A 77 5.42 10.60 4.06
C PHE A 77 5.01 12.04 4.36
N LEU A 78 3.83 12.47 3.88
CA LEU A 78 3.30 13.79 4.16
C LEU A 78 3.06 14.02 5.67
N GLU A 79 2.54 13.02 6.38
CA GLU A 79 2.35 13.10 7.83
C GLU A 79 3.67 13.17 8.60
N LEU A 80 4.66 12.36 8.20
CA LEU A 80 5.99 12.36 8.81
C LEU A 80 6.72 13.68 8.57
N LYS A 81 6.62 14.26 7.37
CA LYS A 81 7.20 15.56 7.05
C LYS A 81 6.61 16.68 7.94
N GLN A 82 5.31 16.62 8.22
CA GLN A 82 4.69 17.56 9.15
C GLN A 82 5.16 17.31 10.59
N ALA A 83 5.25 16.05 11.02
CA ALA A 83 5.74 15.71 12.35
C ALA A 83 7.19 16.18 12.56
N TYR A 84 8.04 16.02 11.53
CA TYR A 84 9.41 16.53 11.49
C TYR A 84 9.44 18.04 11.66
N ALA A 85 8.62 18.77 10.90
CA ALA A 85 8.56 20.23 10.97
C ALA A 85 8.13 20.71 12.36
N SER A 86 7.12 20.09 12.96
CA SER A 86 6.69 20.42 14.33
C SER A 86 7.78 20.08 15.36
N ALA A 87 8.49 18.96 15.21
CA ALA A 87 9.60 18.58 16.09
C ALA A 87 10.79 19.55 15.99
N GLU A 88 11.08 20.03 14.78
CA GLU A 88 12.14 21.02 14.55
C GLU A 88 11.81 22.37 15.18
N VAL A 89 10.56 22.82 15.10
CA VAL A 89 10.11 24.04 15.80
C VAL A 89 10.27 23.87 17.32
N GLY A 90 9.86 22.71 17.85
CA GLY A 90 10.05 22.37 19.26
C GLY A 90 11.52 22.43 19.68
N ARG A 91 12.42 21.79 18.91
CA ARG A 91 13.87 21.83 19.15
C ARG A 91 14.40 23.26 19.21
N ASN A 92 14.05 24.09 18.22
CA ASN A 92 14.52 25.47 18.14
C ASN A 92 14.03 26.30 19.32
N ALA A 93 12.82 26.04 19.83
CA ALA A 93 12.29 26.70 21.02
C ALA A 93 13.13 26.35 22.27
N TRP A 94 13.48 25.08 22.48
CA TRP A 94 14.31 24.65 23.61
C TRP A 94 15.76 25.16 23.52
N GLN A 95 16.36 25.17 22.32
CA GLN A 95 17.68 25.77 22.11
C GLN A 95 17.71 27.28 22.44
N SER A 96 16.59 28.00 22.21
CA SER A 96 16.52 29.43 22.53
C SER A 96 16.53 29.76 24.04
N VAL A 97 16.32 28.75 24.89
CA VAL A 97 16.34 28.85 26.36
C VAL A 97 17.79 28.88 26.90
N GLU A 98 18.77 28.41 26.13
CA GLU A 98 20.19 28.43 26.51
C GLU A 98 20.72 29.88 26.64
N GLY A 99 21.10 30.27 27.87
CA GLY A 99 21.72 31.56 28.20
C GLY A 99 21.42 32.06 29.62
N GLU A 100 22.35 32.82 30.21
CA GLU A 100 22.15 33.52 31.49
C GLU A 100 21.40 34.83 31.24
N ASN A 101 20.07 34.87 31.43
CA ASN A 101 19.34 36.13 31.35
C ASN A 101 18.11 36.18 32.27
N GLU A 102 17.76 37.38 32.74
CA GLU A 102 16.59 37.63 33.61
C GLU A 102 15.25 37.25 32.94
N GLU A 103 15.20 37.15 31.60
CA GLU A 103 14.03 36.71 30.81
C GLU A 103 13.87 35.18 30.67
N ARG A 104 14.71 34.38 31.34
CA ARG A 104 14.76 32.92 31.15
C ARG A 104 13.43 32.22 31.41
N ARG A 105 12.66 32.68 32.40
CA ARG A 105 11.34 32.12 32.71
C ARG A 105 10.36 32.24 31.55
N GLY A 106 10.26 33.41 30.93
CA GLY A 106 9.35 33.63 29.79
C GLY A 106 9.73 32.80 28.57
N LYS A 107 11.03 32.63 28.30
CA LYS A 107 11.52 31.74 27.24
C LYS A 107 11.21 30.27 27.49
N LEU A 108 11.35 29.83 28.74
CA LEU A 108 11.04 28.46 29.15
C LEU A 108 9.54 28.17 29.05
N GLU A 109 8.68 29.09 29.49
CA GLU A 109 7.22 28.99 29.33
C GLU A 109 6.82 28.96 27.84
N ALA A 110 7.48 29.76 26.98
CA ALA A 110 7.28 29.71 25.53
C ALA A 110 7.71 28.37 24.92
N ALA A 111 8.87 27.83 25.33
CA ALA A 111 9.36 26.53 24.86
C ALA A 111 8.44 25.38 25.28
N LEU A 112 7.92 25.41 26.51
CA LEU A 112 6.92 24.44 26.98
C LEU A 112 5.63 24.53 26.19
N SER A 113 5.12 25.73 25.93
CA SER A 113 3.91 25.95 25.12
C SER A 113 4.08 25.38 23.70
N GLU A 114 5.23 25.60 23.09
CA GLU A 114 5.54 25.07 21.76
C GLU A 114 5.66 23.55 21.76
N HIS A 115 6.27 22.99 22.79
CA HIS A 115 6.36 21.54 23.00
C HIS A 115 4.98 20.89 23.17
N TYR A 116 4.06 21.52 23.92
CA TYR A 116 2.67 21.08 24.05
C TYR A 116 1.95 21.04 22.71
N ARG A 117 2.08 22.11 21.93
CA ARG A 117 1.48 22.22 20.60
C ARG A 117 1.99 21.08 19.71
N MET A 118 3.31 20.87 19.70
CA MET A 118 3.98 19.81 18.94
C MET A 118 3.46 18.41 19.31
N ILE A 119 3.43 18.03 20.60
CA ILE A 119 2.96 16.69 21.00
C ILE A 119 1.48 16.49 20.63
N GLY A 120 0.64 17.51 20.88
CA GLY A 120 -0.78 17.46 20.54
C GLY A 120 -1.01 17.21 19.04
N GLU A 121 -0.24 17.92 18.21
CA GLU A 121 -0.23 17.77 16.76
C GLU A 121 0.30 16.40 16.30
N ASN A 122 1.42 15.96 16.86
CA ASN A 122 2.08 14.73 16.42
C ASN A 122 1.32 13.48 16.84
N ARG A 123 0.61 13.51 17.97
CA ARG A 123 -0.17 12.35 18.44
C ARG A 123 -1.19 11.88 17.40
N GLN A 124 -1.97 12.79 16.82
CA GLN A 124 -2.95 12.43 15.79
C GLN A 124 -2.29 11.90 14.52
N ARG A 125 -1.19 12.53 14.10
CA ARG A 125 -0.41 12.13 12.92
C ARG A 125 0.17 10.73 13.08
N ARG A 126 0.78 10.47 14.24
CA ARG A 126 1.32 9.16 14.60
C ARG A 126 0.25 8.08 14.55
N PHE A 127 -0.94 8.32 15.10
CA PHE A 127 -2.04 7.35 15.01
C PHE A 127 -2.43 7.05 13.56
N LYS A 128 -2.55 8.08 12.73
CA LYS A 128 -2.83 7.91 11.31
C LYS A 128 -1.74 7.09 10.60
N VAL A 129 -0.47 7.42 10.83
CA VAL A 129 0.67 6.69 10.28
C VAL A 129 0.67 5.23 10.75
N GLN A 130 0.43 4.97 12.04
CA GLN A 130 0.36 3.62 12.59
C GLN A 130 -0.75 2.78 11.95
N MET A 131 -1.92 3.37 11.71
CA MET A 131 -3.02 2.67 11.03
C MET A 131 -2.69 2.35 9.57
N LEU A 132 -2.13 3.31 8.83
CA LEU A 132 -1.76 3.11 7.43
C LEU A 132 -0.62 2.09 7.30
N ALA A 133 0.43 2.23 8.10
CA ALA A 133 1.57 1.32 8.07
C ALA A 133 1.17 -0.10 8.48
N ALA A 134 0.29 -0.29 9.47
CA ALA A 134 -0.16 -1.63 9.86
C ALA A 134 -0.81 -2.43 8.72
N VAL A 135 -1.43 -1.73 7.75
CA VAL A 135 -2.12 -2.36 6.62
C VAL A 135 -1.18 -2.51 5.41
N TYR A 136 -0.46 -1.44 5.05
CA TYR A 136 0.27 -1.37 3.77
C TYR A 136 1.78 -1.63 3.90
N PHE A 137 2.34 -1.46 5.10
CA PHE A 137 3.77 -1.55 5.39
C PHE A 137 4.05 -2.09 6.82
N PRO A 138 3.59 -3.31 7.13
CA PRO A 138 3.69 -3.87 8.49
C PRO A 138 5.14 -4.01 8.98
N GLU A 139 6.12 -3.99 8.08
CA GLU A 139 7.54 -4.04 8.35
C GLU A 139 8.00 -2.86 9.24
N PHE A 140 7.34 -1.70 9.15
CA PHE A 140 7.68 -0.50 9.95
C PHE A 140 7.22 -0.52 11.40
N LYS A 141 6.61 -1.63 11.87
CA LYS A 141 6.04 -1.69 13.22
C LYS A 141 7.05 -1.30 14.31
N GLN A 142 8.28 -1.78 14.21
CA GLN A 142 9.33 -1.44 15.19
C GLN A 142 9.72 0.02 15.10
N SER A 143 9.83 0.55 13.87
CA SER A 143 10.20 1.93 13.66
C SER A 143 9.19 2.89 14.30
N LEU A 144 7.89 2.59 14.17
CA LEU A 144 6.80 3.37 14.76
C LEU A 144 6.65 3.21 16.28
N LEU A 145 7.07 2.08 16.84
CA LEU A 145 7.12 1.90 18.30
C LEU A 145 8.18 2.81 18.91
N ARG A 146 9.38 2.86 18.35
CA ARG A 146 10.43 3.75 18.85
C ARG A 146 10.06 5.24 18.72
N TRP A 147 9.30 5.64 17.69
CA TRP A 147 8.75 7.00 17.64
C TRP A 147 7.82 7.27 18.84
N THR A 148 6.96 6.31 19.17
CA THR A 148 6.07 6.39 20.35
C THR A 148 6.87 6.55 21.65
N ASP A 149 7.95 5.77 21.79
CA ASP A 149 8.82 5.81 22.97
C ASP A 149 9.53 7.16 23.12
N LEU A 150 10.04 7.73 22.02
CA LEU A 150 10.70 9.04 22.03
C LEU A 150 9.72 10.15 22.42
N GLU A 151 8.49 10.13 21.91
CA GLU A 151 7.46 11.10 22.32
C GLU A 151 7.12 10.99 23.81
N GLN A 152 7.05 9.77 24.34
CA GLN A 152 6.78 9.56 25.76
C GLN A 152 7.93 10.04 26.66
N GLN A 153 9.17 9.92 26.20
CA GLN A 153 10.34 10.49 26.88
C GLN A 153 10.30 12.02 26.86
N CYS A 154 9.95 12.62 25.72
CA CYS A 154 9.72 14.07 25.61
C CYS A 154 8.64 14.56 26.60
N ASP A 155 7.50 13.88 26.66
CA ASP A 155 6.40 14.16 27.61
C ASP A 155 6.90 14.12 29.07
N SER A 156 7.77 13.16 29.39
CA SER A 156 8.33 12.97 30.74
C SER A 156 9.29 14.10 31.13
N VAL A 157 10.18 14.50 30.22
CA VAL A 157 11.09 15.64 30.47
C VAL A 157 10.31 16.94 30.63
N LYS A 158 9.29 17.14 29.80
CA LYS A 158 8.40 18.29 29.91
C LYS A 158 7.70 18.35 31.29
N ALA A 159 7.16 17.23 31.78
CA ALA A 159 6.55 17.20 33.12
C ALA A 159 7.56 17.52 34.24
N ALA A 160 8.81 17.08 34.10
CA ALA A 160 9.89 17.43 35.04
C ALA A 160 10.19 18.93 35.02
N VAL A 161 10.28 19.55 33.84
CA VAL A 161 10.54 20.99 33.71
C VAL A 161 9.37 21.81 34.25
N GLU A 162 8.12 21.44 33.97
CA GLU A 162 6.94 22.10 34.55
C GLU A 162 6.97 22.09 36.08
N THR A 163 7.26 20.92 36.66
CA THR A 163 7.36 20.76 38.11
C THR A 163 8.48 21.63 38.68
N ALA A 164 9.63 21.73 38.00
CA ALA A 164 10.73 22.57 38.43
C ALA A 164 10.39 24.06 38.41
N ILE A 165 9.61 24.52 37.41
CA ILE A 165 9.10 25.91 37.34
C ILE A 165 8.13 26.19 38.49
N ASP A 166 7.14 25.31 38.69
CA ASP A 166 6.09 25.48 39.69
C ASP A 166 6.66 25.53 41.10
N LEU A 167 7.67 24.70 41.37
CA LEU A 167 8.37 24.68 42.66
C LEU A 167 9.31 25.87 42.87
N SER A 168 9.43 26.79 41.89
CA SER A 168 10.35 27.93 41.92
C SER A 168 11.81 27.52 42.15
N THR A 169 12.13 26.26 41.88
CA THR A 169 13.49 25.73 41.85
C THR A 169 14.15 26.22 40.57
N SER A 170 15.45 26.54 40.64
CA SER A 170 16.21 26.82 39.43
C SER A 170 16.13 25.61 38.50
N VAL A 171 15.44 25.75 37.37
CA VAL A 171 15.47 24.77 36.29
C VAL A 171 16.93 24.62 35.89
N ASN A 172 17.51 23.43 36.11
CA ASN A 172 18.92 23.23 35.81
C ASN A 172 19.09 23.18 34.29
N PHE A 173 20.30 23.46 33.83
CA PHE A 173 20.66 23.23 32.44
C PHE A 173 20.49 21.76 32.03
N VAL A 174 20.57 20.83 33.00
CA VAL A 174 20.45 19.39 32.77
C VAL A 174 19.10 19.00 32.18
N GLU A 175 17.96 19.54 32.66
CA GLU A 175 16.66 19.18 32.11
C GLU A 175 16.41 19.79 30.73
N ILE A 176 16.95 20.99 30.49
CA ILE A 176 16.90 21.66 29.18
C ILE A 176 17.75 20.89 28.15
N ASP A 177 18.97 20.49 28.52
CA ASP A 177 19.86 19.70 27.67
C ASP A 177 19.23 18.35 27.31
N ALA A 178 18.59 17.69 28.28
CA ALA A 178 17.86 16.44 28.06
C ALA A 178 16.69 16.63 27.08
N ALA A 179 15.90 17.70 27.22
CA ALA A 179 14.79 18.01 26.31
C ALA A 179 15.31 18.25 24.89
N THR A 180 16.34 19.08 24.75
CA THR A 180 16.98 19.40 23.47
C THR A 180 17.55 18.14 22.81
N PHE A 181 18.24 17.28 23.57
CA PHE A 181 18.79 16.02 23.07
C PHE A 181 17.69 15.09 22.55
N LEU A 182 16.61 14.88 23.30
CA LEU A 182 15.51 14.02 22.87
C LEU A 182 14.80 14.56 21.63
N LEU A 183 14.65 15.88 21.51
CA LEU A 183 14.07 16.50 20.33
C LEU A 183 14.98 16.37 19.11
N ILE A 184 16.30 16.45 19.28
CA ILE A 184 17.26 16.14 18.22
C ILE A 184 17.12 14.68 17.79
N GLU A 185 17.07 13.73 18.75
CA GLU A 185 16.89 12.32 18.44
C GLU A 185 15.58 12.08 17.69
N LEU A 186 14.47 12.69 18.14
CA LEU A 186 13.18 12.60 17.47
C LEU A 186 13.23 13.12 16.03
N VAL A 187 13.85 14.29 15.80
CA VAL A 187 14.00 14.87 14.46
C VAL A 187 14.80 13.95 13.53
N LEU A 188 15.96 13.46 14.00
CA LEU A 188 16.79 12.53 13.23
C LEU A 188 16.07 11.21 12.96
N TYR A 189 15.29 10.75 13.93
CA TYR A 189 14.57 9.50 13.82
C TYR A 189 13.38 9.58 12.85
N LEU A 190 12.66 10.71 12.83
CA LEU A 190 11.61 10.95 11.85
C LEU A 190 12.16 10.99 10.42
N ASP A 191 13.35 11.58 10.21
CA ASP A 191 14.03 11.53 8.92
C ASP A 191 14.41 10.09 8.53
N SER A 192 14.90 9.29 9.48
CA SER A 192 15.20 7.88 9.25
C SER A 192 13.97 7.07 8.82
N ILE A 193 12.80 7.30 9.42
CA ILE A 193 11.56 6.63 9.01
C ILE A 193 11.16 7.05 7.59
N CYS A 194 11.32 8.33 7.24
CA CYS A 194 11.08 8.82 5.88
C CYS A 194 11.95 8.10 4.84
N GLN A 195 13.23 7.89 5.14
CA GLN A 195 14.16 7.16 4.28
C GLN A 195 13.73 5.69 4.14
N GLU A 196 13.38 5.03 5.24
CA GLU A 196 12.89 3.65 5.24
C GLU A 196 11.66 3.50 4.32
N ILE A 197 10.67 4.39 4.45
CA ILE A 197 9.46 4.39 3.62
C ILE A 197 9.78 4.59 2.14
N ALA A 198 10.69 5.51 1.82
CA ALA A 198 11.10 5.73 0.45
C ALA A 198 11.73 4.46 -0.16
N GLU A 199 12.58 3.75 0.58
CA GLU A 199 13.21 2.52 0.13
C GLU A 199 12.20 1.39 -0.12
N TYR A 200 11.24 1.20 0.78
CA TYR A 200 10.18 0.19 0.61
C TYR A 200 9.20 0.55 -0.51
N ALA A 201 8.90 1.84 -0.70
CA ALA A 201 8.04 2.29 -1.78
C ALA A 201 8.68 2.08 -3.16
N ILE A 202 10.00 2.24 -3.28
CA ILE A 202 10.74 2.04 -4.54
C ILE A 202 10.91 0.54 -4.86
N SER A 203 11.09 -0.30 -3.83
CA SER A 203 11.34 -1.74 -3.99
C SER A 203 10.08 -2.59 -4.21
N ALA A 204 8.89 -2.06 -3.91
CA ALA A 204 7.58 -2.70 -4.13
C ALA A 204 6.98 -2.45 -5.52
#